data_AF-A0AAW3VFE0-F1
#
_entry.id   AF-A0AAW3VFE0-F1
#
_cell.length_a   1.000
_cell.length_b   1.000
_cell.length_c   1.000
_cell.angle_alpha   90.00
_cell.angle_beta   90.00
_cell.angle_gamma   90.00
#
_symmetry.space_group_name_H-M   'P 1'
#
loop_
_entity.id
_entity.type
_entity.pdbx_description
1 polymer ?
#
loop_
_entity_poly.entity_id
_entity_poly.type
_entity_poly.pdbx_seq_one_letter_code
_entity_poly.pdbx_strand_id
1 'polypeptide(L)'
;MIIKLSRIFFGGYTPNKEAMGAKKYISFPLRSLILSIPVSANHGFGKIKGVTKKMGVNYSPVSVCVFRRDDRQLIWETKSRVNGTYEFRNIAKGLECFVVAFDPNEEYNAVISDKVVAK
;
A
#
# COMPACT_ATOMS: atom_id res chain seq x y z
N MET A 1 33.36 4.29 30.44
CA MET A 1 32.34 4.30 29.37
C MET A 1 31.12 3.53 29.88
N ILE A 2 29.92 4.14 29.91
CA ILE A 2 28.71 3.49 30.46
C ILE A 2 27.91 2.93 29.29
N ILE A 3 27.78 1.60 29.22
CA ILE A 3 26.97 0.91 28.20
C ILE A 3 25.54 0.82 28.72
N LYS A 4 24.59 1.39 27.97
CA LYS A 4 23.16 1.23 28.24
C LYS A 4 22.62 0.10 27.37
N LEU A 5 21.95 -0.88 27.99
CA LEU A 5 21.36 -2.03 27.31
C LEU A 5 19.85 -1.80 27.10
N SER A 6 19.41 -1.83 25.85
CA SER A 6 17.99 -1.86 25.49
C SER A 6 17.58 -3.31 25.17
N ARG A 7 16.44 -3.75 25.71
CA ARG A 7 15.87 -5.08 25.46
C ARG A 7 14.50 -4.93 24.80
N ILE A 8 14.32 -5.56 23.65
CA ILE A 8 13.06 -5.56 22.91
C ILE A 8 12.57 -7.01 22.81
N PHE A 9 11.32 -7.23 23.18
CA PHE A 9 10.70 -8.56 23.17
C PHE A 9 9.66 -8.62 22.05
N PHE A 10 9.80 -9.57 21.12
CA PHE A 10 8.86 -9.82 20.01
C PHE A 10 8.34 -11.27 20.08
N GLY A 11 7.25 -11.57 19.37
CA GLY A 11 6.80 -12.95 19.14
C GLY A 11 5.99 -13.60 20.27
N GLY A 12 5.19 -12.83 21.00
CA GLY A 12 4.28 -13.37 22.04
C GLY A 12 4.94 -13.68 23.39
N TYR A 13 6.22 -13.38 23.55
CA TYR A 13 6.89 -13.45 24.84
C TYR A 13 6.31 -12.43 25.82
N THR A 14 5.85 -12.91 26.98
CA THR A 14 5.37 -12.05 28.07
C THR A 14 6.51 -11.88 29.09
N PRO A 15 7.19 -10.72 29.14
CA PRO A 15 8.30 -10.52 30.06
C PRO A 15 7.80 -10.44 31.51
N ASN A 16 8.57 -11.03 32.43
CA ASN A 16 8.31 -10.89 33.87
C ASN A 16 8.60 -9.43 34.30
N LYS A 17 7.54 -8.69 34.64
CA LYS A 17 7.61 -7.27 35.02
C LYS A 17 8.30 -7.03 36.36
N GLU A 18 8.15 -7.94 37.32
CA GLU A 18 8.74 -7.84 38.65
C GLU A 18 10.27 -7.94 38.58
N ALA A 19 10.77 -8.92 37.82
CA ALA A 19 12.20 -9.11 37.59
C ALA A 19 12.83 -7.91 36.85
N MET A 20 12.08 -7.26 35.95
CA MET A 20 12.53 -6.05 35.27
C MET A 20 12.59 -4.84 36.22
N GLY A 21 11.61 -4.70 37.11
CA GLY A 21 11.58 -3.66 38.15
C GLY A 21 12.75 -3.79 39.12
N ALA A 22 13.04 -5.01 39.60
CA ALA A 22 14.19 -5.28 40.47
C ALA A 22 15.53 -4.91 39.81
N LYS A 23 15.64 -5.07 38.48
CA LYS A 23 16.81 -4.70 37.68
C LYS A 23 16.79 -3.24 37.20
N LYS A 24 15.83 -2.42 37.64
CA LYS A 24 15.68 -0.99 37.32
C LYS A 24 15.56 -0.69 35.81
N TYR A 25 14.94 -1.59 35.05
CA TYR A 25 14.64 -1.31 33.64
C TYR A 25 13.50 -0.31 33.50
N ILE A 26 13.61 0.58 32.51
CA ILE A 26 12.54 1.51 32.12
C ILE A 26 11.74 0.88 30.98
N SER A 27 10.44 0.73 31.17
CA SER A 27 9.55 0.20 30.12
C SER A 27 9.21 1.30 29.12
N PHE A 28 9.59 1.10 27.87
CA PHE A 28 9.11 1.88 26.73
C PHE A 28 8.10 1.05 25.95
N PRO A 29 6.80 1.40 25.95
CA PRO A 29 5.86 0.73 25.07
C PRO A 29 6.24 1.03 23.62
N LEU A 30 6.25 0.00 22.77
CA LEU A 30 6.27 0.18 21.32
C LEU A 30 4.99 0.96 20.96
N ARG A 31 5.13 2.26 20.68
CA ARG A 31 4.02 3.02 20.11
C ARG A 31 3.74 2.40 18.74
N SER A 32 2.57 1.80 18.59
CA SER A 32 2.00 1.59 17.26
C SER A 32 2.03 2.95 16.58
N LEU A 33 2.73 3.04 15.44
CA LEU A 33 2.58 4.17 14.55
C LEU A 33 1.13 4.10 14.06
N ILE A 34 0.22 4.81 14.75
CA ILE A 34 -1.11 5.07 14.24
C ILE A 34 -0.89 6.05 13.09
N LEU A 35 -0.64 5.51 11.90
CA LEU A 35 -0.72 6.28 10.67
C LEU A 35 -2.19 6.67 10.52
N SER A 36 -2.55 7.86 11.00
CA SER A 36 -3.83 8.47 10.73
C SER A 36 -3.85 8.80 9.25
N ILE A 37 -4.29 7.84 8.43
CA ILE A 37 -4.53 8.07 7.01
C ILE A 37 -5.72 9.03 6.94
N PRO A 38 -5.55 10.26 6.44
CA PRO A 38 -6.66 11.19 6.33
C PRO A 38 -7.69 10.60 5.39
N VAL A 39 -8.90 10.36 5.89
CA VAL A 39 -10.04 10.01 5.05
C VAL A 39 -10.45 11.28 4.32
N SER A 40 -10.28 11.30 3.01
CA SER A 40 -10.62 12.42 2.14
C SER A 40 -11.52 11.93 1.00
N ALA A 41 -11.90 12.84 0.09
CA ALA A 41 -12.63 12.46 -1.11
C ALA A 41 -11.86 11.44 -1.99
N ASN A 42 -10.52 11.43 -1.89
CA ASN A 42 -9.65 10.55 -2.68
C ASN A 42 -9.08 9.39 -1.87
N HIS A 43 -8.84 9.59 -0.57
CA HIS A 43 -8.11 8.67 0.28
C HIS A 43 -9.04 8.00 1.30
N GLY A 44 -8.84 6.71 1.52
CA GLY A 44 -9.70 5.89 2.38
C GLY A 44 -9.30 4.42 2.35
N PHE A 45 -10.14 3.53 2.88
CA PHE A 45 -9.76 2.13 3.07
C PHE A 45 -10.01 1.20 1.87
N GLY A 46 -10.39 1.76 0.72
CA GLY A 46 -10.66 1.02 -0.51
C GLY A 46 -9.38 0.62 -1.26
N LYS A 47 -9.52 -0.42 -2.08
CA LYS A 47 -8.44 -0.98 -2.90
C LYS A 47 -8.92 -1.26 -4.31
N ILE A 48 -7.99 -1.16 -5.25
CA ILE A 48 -8.18 -1.57 -6.65
C ILE A 48 -7.08 -2.55 -7.00
N LYS A 49 -7.45 -3.71 -7.55
CA LYS A 49 -6.52 -4.76 -7.97
C LYS A 49 -6.83 -5.15 -9.41
N GLY A 50 -5.78 -5.46 -10.16
CA GLY A 50 -5.93 -5.93 -11.52
C GLY A 50 -4.66 -6.61 -12.02
N VAL A 51 -4.70 -6.98 -13.30
CA VAL A 51 -3.59 -7.63 -14.00
C VAL A 51 -3.38 -6.96 -15.35
N THR A 52 -2.14 -6.64 -15.67
CA THR A 52 -1.71 -6.19 -17.00
C THR A 52 -1.43 -7.41 -17.88
N LYS A 53 -2.13 -7.49 -19.01
CA LYS A 53 -1.96 -8.57 -19.99
C LYS A 53 -1.78 -7.99 -21.39
N LYS A 54 -0.91 -8.62 -22.16
CA LYS A 54 -0.68 -8.36 -23.58
C LYS A 54 -0.98 -9.64 -24.35
N MET A 55 -1.97 -9.59 -25.25
CA MET A 55 -2.42 -10.77 -26.02
C MET A 55 -2.71 -12.02 -25.16
N GLY A 56 -3.27 -11.82 -23.96
CA GLY A 56 -3.59 -12.90 -23.02
C GLY A 56 -2.44 -13.35 -22.11
N VAL A 57 -1.20 -12.92 -22.38
CA VAL A 57 -0.01 -13.21 -21.57
C VAL A 57 0.22 -12.10 -20.55
N ASN A 58 0.64 -12.42 -19.33
CA ASN A 58 0.97 -11.42 -18.32
C ASN A 58 2.13 -10.55 -18.81
N TYR A 59 1.97 -9.23 -18.70
CA TYR A 59 2.93 -8.27 -19.21
C TYR A 59 3.41 -7.36 -18.08
N SER A 60 4.73 -7.29 -17.90
CA SER A 60 5.37 -6.62 -16.76
C SER A 60 6.84 -6.28 -17.08
N PRO A 61 7.42 -5.24 -16.46
CA PRO A 61 6.77 -4.25 -15.60
C PRO A 61 6.09 -3.15 -16.41
N VAL A 62 4.87 -2.79 -16.02
CA VAL A 62 4.05 -1.79 -16.71
C VAL A 62 3.68 -0.69 -15.72
N SER A 63 3.82 0.58 -16.10
CA SER A 63 3.32 1.70 -15.30
C SER A 63 1.81 1.75 -15.40
N VAL A 64 1.14 1.69 -14.26
CA VAL A 64 -0.32 1.71 -14.12
C VAL A 64 -0.72 2.90 -13.26
N CYS A 65 -1.62 3.72 -13.78
CA CYS A 65 -2.16 4.90 -13.14
C CYS A 65 -3.65 4.73 -12.88
N VAL A 66 -4.13 5.24 -11.74
CA VAL A 66 -5.55 5.30 -11.42
C VAL A 66 -5.99 6.74 -11.26
N PHE A 67 -7.07 7.08 -11.95
CA PHE A 67 -7.64 8.41 -12.00
C PHE A 67 -9.07 8.38 -11.50
N ARG A 68 -9.53 9.47 -10.91
CA ARG A 68 -10.94 9.72 -10.67
C ARG A 68 -11.69 9.80 -11.99
N ARG A 69 -12.92 9.29 -12.02
CA ARG A 69 -13.74 9.33 -13.24
C ARG A 69 -14.33 10.71 -13.55
N ASP A 70 -14.68 11.48 -12.53
CA ASP A 70 -15.41 12.74 -12.66
C ASP A 70 -14.55 13.91 -13.16
N ASP A 71 -13.37 14.09 -12.59
CA ASP A 71 -12.48 15.22 -12.90
C ASP A 71 -11.15 14.80 -13.55
N ARG A 72 -10.93 13.49 -13.75
CA ARG A 72 -9.69 12.90 -14.28
C ARG A 72 -8.46 13.20 -13.42
N GLN A 73 -8.65 13.48 -12.12
CA GLN A 73 -7.54 13.68 -11.20
C GLN A 73 -6.77 12.38 -10.99
N LEU A 74 -5.43 12.44 -11.11
CA LEU A 74 -4.55 11.32 -10.77
C LEU A 74 -4.59 11.07 -9.25
N ILE A 75 -4.90 9.84 -8.85
CA ILE A 75 -4.93 9.43 -7.43
C ILE A 75 -3.62 8.72 -7.07
N TRP A 76 -3.22 7.74 -7.88
CA TRP A 76 -2.02 6.94 -7.65
C TRP A 76 -1.39 6.47 -8.96
N GLU A 77 -0.07 6.27 -8.91
CA GLU A 77 0.70 5.56 -9.93
C GLU A 77 1.47 4.41 -9.26
N THR A 78 1.56 3.27 -9.93
CA THR A 78 2.33 2.11 -9.48
C THR A 78 2.91 1.34 -10.66
N LYS A 79 3.86 0.45 -10.41
CA LYS A 79 4.35 -0.51 -11.40
C LYS A 79 3.76 -1.88 -11.13
N SER A 80 3.37 -2.59 -12.20
CA SER A 80 2.96 -3.99 -12.08
C SER A 80 4.10 -4.84 -11.53
N ARG A 81 3.75 -5.87 -10.76
CA ARG A 81 4.67 -6.91 -10.31
C ARG A 81 5.06 -7.82 -11.47
N VAL A 82 6.10 -8.62 -11.28
CA VAL A 82 6.64 -9.59 -12.26
C VAL A 82 5.56 -10.49 -12.87
N ASN A 83 4.51 -10.83 -12.12
CA ASN A 83 3.39 -11.63 -12.60
C ASN A 83 2.28 -10.82 -13.31
N GLY A 84 2.52 -9.54 -13.64
CA GLY A 84 1.55 -8.61 -14.23
C GLY A 84 0.51 -8.05 -13.26
N THR A 85 0.51 -8.45 -11.98
CA THR A 85 -0.50 -7.95 -11.02
C THR A 85 -0.17 -6.55 -10.52
N TYR A 86 -1.17 -5.72 -10.29
CA TYR A 86 -1.03 -4.43 -9.62
C TYR A 86 -2.08 -4.28 -8.50
N GLU A 87 -1.76 -3.45 -7.49
CA GLU A 87 -2.64 -3.15 -6.38
C GLU A 87 -2.47 -1.68 -5.97
N PHE A 88 -3.55 -0.92 -6.01
CA PHE A 88 -3.66 0.37 -5.38
C PHE A 88 -4.36 0.25 -4.03
N ARG A 89 -3.85 0.97 -3.04
CA ARG A 89 -4.40 1.05 -1.69
C ARG A 89 -4.64 2.51 -1.36
N ASN A 90 -5.34 2.75 -0.25
CA ASN A 90 -5.62 4.09 0.23
C ASN A 90 -6.47 4.92 -0.76
N ILE A 91 -7.54 4.31 -1.28
CA ILE A 91 -8.52 4.97 -2.14
C ILE A 91 -9.86 5.05 -1.39
N ALA A 92 -10.60 6.15 -1.52
CA ALA A 92 -11.92 6.26 -0.92
C ALA A 92 -12.85 5.11 -1.41
N LYS A 93 -13.53 4.43 -0.48
CA LYS A 93 -14.44 3.33 -0.83
C LYS A 93 -15.62 3.84 -1.64
N GLY A 94 -15.98 3.11 -2.70
CA GLY A 94 -17.07 3.51 -3.59
C GLY A 94 -16.69 4.60 -4.60
N LEU A 95 -15.45 5.11 -4.58
CA LEU A 95 -14.97 6.06 -5.58
C LEU A 95 -14.92 5.38 -6.95
N GLU A 96 -15.57 6.00 -7.93
CA GLU A 96 -15.49 5.58 -9.33
C GLU A 96 -14.20 6.10 -9.96
N CYS A 97 -13.41 5.18 -10.48
CA CYS A 97 -12.12 5.44 -11.10
C CYS A 97 -12.06 4.84 -12.50
N PHE A 98 -11.07 5.25 -13.28
CA PHE A 98 -10.59 4.48 -14.41
C PHE A 98 -9.08 4.24 -14.25
N VAL A 99 -8.61 3.15 -14.83
CA VAL A 99 -7.21 2.72 -14.73
C VAL A 99 -6.60 2.74 -16.11
N VAL A 100 -5.41 3.30 -16.23
CA VAL A 100 -4.63 3.37 -17.47
C VAL A 100 -3.30 2.65 -17.26
N ALA A 101 -2.87 1.85 -18.22
CA ALA A 101 -1.57 1.20 -18.22
C ALA A 101 -0.79 1.55 -19.50
N PHE A 102 0.47 1.94 -19.35
CA PHE A 102 1.33 2.39 -20.46
C PHE A 102 2.29 1.28 -20.88
N ASP A 103 2.30 0.94 -22.17
CA ASP A 103 3.26 -0.03 -22.71
C ASP A 103 4.68 0.57 -22.68
N PRO A 104 5.63 0.02 -21.89
CA PRO A 104 7.00 0.53 -21.81
C PRO A 104 7.78 0.42 -23.12
N ASN A 105 7.36 -0.45 -24.04
CA ASN A 105 8.01 -0.61 -25.34
C ASN A 105 7.36 0.28 -26.42
N GLU A 106 6.29 1.01 -26.10
CA GLU A 106 5.51 1.83 -27.05
C GLU A 106 4.98 1.04 -28.27
N GLU A 107 4.91 -0.29 -28.18
CA GLU A 107 4.45 -1.16 -29.25
C GLU A 107 2.92 -1.10 -29.43
N TYR A 108 2.19 -0.72 -28.38
CA TYR A 108 0.74 -0.65 -28.35
C TYR A 108 0.24 0.61 -27.66
N ASN A 109 -0.99 1.01 -27.98
CA ASN A 109 -1.70 2.06 -27.28
C ASN A 109 -1.95 1.69 -25.81
N ALA A 110 -2.08 2.71 -24.96
CA ALA A 110 -2.36 2.52 -23.54
C ALA A 110 -3.65 1.73 -23.30
N VAL A 111 -3.62 0.79 -22.36
CA VAL A 111 -4.79 -0.03 -21.97
C VAL A 111 -5.61 0.73 -20.95
N ILE A 112 -6.93 0.82 -21.16
CA ILE A 112 -7.86 1.54 -20.29
C ILE A 112 -8.91 0.58 -19.75
N SER A 113 -9.09 0.58 -18.42
CA SER A 113 -10.20 -0.09 -17.73
C SER A 113 -11.10 0.99 -17.13
N ASP A 114 -12.30 1.16 -17.72
CA ASP A 114 -13.27 2.16 -17.29
C ASP A 114 -14.22 1.63 -16.19
N LYS A 115 -14.80 2.53 -15.40
CA LYS A 115 -15.75 2.26 -14.30
C LYS A 115 -15.23 1.27 -13.23
N VAL A 116 -14.00 1.45 -12.80
CA VAL A 116 -13.42 0.65 -11.70
C VAL A 116 -13.82 1.29 -10.37
N VAL A 117 -14.56 0.55 -9.54
CA VAL A 117 -14.98 1.03 -8.21
C VAL A 117 -14.06 0.47 -7.13
N ALA A 118 -13.51 1.36 -6.29
CA ALA A 118 -12.67 0.95 -5.16
C ALA A 118 -13.51 0.23 -4.08
N LYS A 119 -13.09 -0.99 -3.72
CA LYS A 119 -13.76 -1.86 -2.73
C LYS A 119 -12.98 -1.96 -1.42
#